data_AF-A0A7L0QK70-F1
#
_entry.id   AF-A0A7L0QK70-F1
#
_cell.length_a   1.000
_cell.length_b   1.000
_cell.length_c   1.000
_cell.angle_alpha   90.00
_cell.angle_beta   90.00
_cell.angle_gamma   90.00
#
_symmetry.space_group_name_H-M   'P 1'
#
loop_
_entity.id
_entity.type
_entity.pdbx_description
1 polymer ?
#
loop_
_entity_poly.entity_id
_entity_poly.type
_entity_poly.pdbx_seq_one_letter_code
_entity_poly.pdbx_strand_id
1 'polypeptide(L)'
;RHDGMIGNIYSMGLALQALETSSEFYAPRKWDRAQAFSVVYNHDYHQPMAIAQVLPPLVGRSYLKAGRWGCAATSGMAPRQQLPLSPITVQFSITNTLKNYFHYSTSVCVPDDSTLLHVMKVARNEKPDIFCFKTKRSGGAFVTSIHGLAGNKTKKTYWQFFSCWSPLQEG
;
A
#
# COMPACT_ATOMS: atom_id res chain seq x y z
N ARG A 1 11.84 -14.99 -4.21
CA ARG A 1 12.28 -14.32 -5.45
C ARG A 1 13.80 -14.25 -5.43
N HIS A 2 14.47 -14.01 -6.56
CA HIS A 2 15.94 -13.93 -6.62
C HIS A 2 16.49 -12.56 -6.19
N ASP A 3 15.61 -11.58 -5.98
CA ASP A 3 15.91 -10.19 -5.61
C ASP A 3 15.98 -9.96 -4.08
N GLY A 4 15.80 -11.00 -3.27
CA GLY A 4 15.73 -10.89 -1.80
C GLY A 4 14.36 -10.49 -1.25
N MET A 5 13.36 -10.25 -2.10
CA MET A 5 12.02 -9.86 -1.67
C MET A 5 11.15 -11.06 -1.26
N ILE A 6 10.47 -10.92 -0.13
CA ILE A 6 9.51 -11.88 0.43
C ILE A 6 8.13 -11.22 0.47
N GLY A 7 7.24 -11.65 -0.42
CA GLY A 7 5.97 -10.97 -0.67
C GLY A 7 6.16 -9.71 -1.52
N ASN A 8 5.94 -8.54 -0.93
CA ASN A 8 6.17 -7.22 -1.51
C ASN A 8 6.95 -6.30 -0.56
N ILE A 9 7.28 -5.08 -0.99
CA ILE A 9 8.08 -4.14 -0.21
C ILE A 9 7.43 -3.77 1.15
N TYR A 10 6.10 -3.76 1.21
CA TYR A 10 5.31 -3.45 2.41
C TYR A 10 5.20 -4.63 3.38
N SER A 11 5.40 -5.87 2.94
CA SER A 11 5.46 -7.04 3.81
C SER A 11 6.86 -7.34 4.36
N MET A 12 7.91 -6.77 3.75
CA MET A 12 9.30 -7.08 4.10
C MET A 12 9.63 -6.82 5.56
N GLY A 13 9.15 -5.72 6.15
CA GLY A 13 9.43 -5.38 7.55
C GLY A 13 8.98 -6.45 8.54
N LEU A 14 7.83 -7.09 8.29
CA LEU A 14 7.34 -8.20 9.10
C LEU A 14 8.05 -9.51 8.76
N ALA A 15 8.33 -9.75 7.48
CA ALA A 15 9.05 -10.94 7.04
C ALA A 15 10.47 -11.02 7.62
N LEU A 16 11.19 -9.90 7.65
CA LEU A 16 12.52 -9.77 8.27
C LEU A 16 12.45 -10.15 9.75
N GLN A 17 11.51 -9.56 10.50
CA GLN A 17 11.34 -9.87 11.92
C GLN A 17 11.03 -11.35 12.15
N ALA A 18 10.13 -11.94 11.37
CA ALA A 18 9.74 -13.34 11.50
C ALA A 18 10.94 -14.27 11.25
N LEU A 19 11.66 -14.08 10.14
CA LEU A 19 12.78 -14.94 9.77
C LEU A 19 13.97 -14.81 10.71
N GLU A 20 14.25 -13.61 11.22
CA GLU A 20 15.28 -13.42 12.25
C GLU A 20 14.98 -14.17 13.55
N THR A 21 13.70 -14.37 13.87
CA THR A 21 13.27 -15.07 15.09
C THR A 21 13.02 -16.56 14.90
N SER A 22 13.12 -17.08 13.68
CA SER A 22 12.77 -18.46 13.32
C SER A 22 13.91 -19.17 12.58
N SER A 23 15.16 -18.84 12.93
CA SER A 23 16.37 -19.34 12.26
C SER A 23 16.50 -20.86 12.20
N GLU A 24 15.85 -21.56 13.13
CA GLU A 24 15.85 -23.02 13.23
C GLU A 24 15.00 -23.71 12.15
N PHE A 25 14.09 -23.00 11.46
CA PHE A 25 13.05 -23.63 10.63
C PHE A 25 13.24 -23.54 9.11
N TYR A 26 14.25 -22.81 8.61
CA TYR A 26 14.45 -22.66 7.15
C TYR A 26 15.66 -23.41 6.59
N ALA A 27 16.35 -24.22 7.39
CA ALA A 27 17.32 -25.19 6.86
C ALA A 27 16.61 -26.23 5.97
N PRO A 28 17.22 -26.67 4.84
CA PRO A 28 18.58 -26.37 4.37
C PRO A 28 18.69 -25.09 3.52
N ARG A 29 17.57 -24.43 3.19
CA ARG A 29 17.55 -23.26 2.32
C ARG A 29 17.99 -22.01 3.09
N LYS A 30 19.27 -21.67 2.99
CA LYS A 30 19.80 -20.43 3.57
C LYS A 30 19.07 -19.23 2.98
N TRP A 31 18.53 -18.40 3.88
CA TRP A 31 17.99 -17.09 3.54
C TRP A 31 19.10 -16.04 3.58
N ASP A 32 19.24 -15.28 2.50
CA ASP A 32 20.17 -14.16 2.44
C ASP A 32 19.56 -12.92 3.11
N ARG A 33 19.88 -12.75 4.40
CA ARG A 33 19.46 -11.59 5.20
C ARG A 33 19.98 -10.28 4.61
N ALA A 34 21.21 -10.25 4.12
CA ALA A 34 21.83 -9.01 3.64
C ALA A 34 21.13 -8.51 2.37
N GLN A 35 20.80 -9.44 1.46
CA GLN A 35 20.03 -9.13 0.27
C GLN A 35 18.64 -8.60 0.62
N ALA A 36 17.92 -9.27 1.52
CA ALA A 36 16.58 -8.84 1.96
C ALA A 36 16.61 -7.47 2.69
N PHE A 37 17.65 -7.21 3.48
CA PHE A 37 17.86 -5.92 4.14
C PHE A 37 18.13 -4.80 3.14
N SER A 38 18.94 -5.05 2.11
CA SER A 38 19.23 -4.06 1.06
C SER A 38 17.96 -3.60 0.32
N VAL A 39 17.02 -4.52 0.07
CA VAL A 39 15.73 -4.19 -0.56
C VAL A 39 14.94 -3.16 0.24
N VAL A 40 14.85 -3.34 1.56
CA VAL A 40 14.12 -2.39 2.43
C VAL A 40 14.89 -1.11 2.69
N TYR A 41 16.21 -1.19 2.84
CA TYR A 41 17.03 -0.01 3.14
C TYR A 41 17.01 1.00 1.99
N ASN A 42 16.96 0.53 0.75
CA ASN A 42 17.02 1.37 -0.45
C ASN A 42 15.66 1.88 -0.96
N HIS A 43 14.55 1.58 -0.27
CA HIS A 43 13.22 2.01 -0.69
C HIS A 43 12.81 3.32 -0.01
N ASP A 44 12.25 4.27 -0.77
CA ASP A 44 11.71 5.53 -0.20
C ASP A 44 10.29 5.31 0.33
N TYR A 45 10.14 5.25 1.65
CA TYR A 45 8.86 5.08 2.31
C TYR A 45 8.22 6.44 2.62
N HIS A 46 7.07 6.71 2.03
CA HIS A 46 6.29 7.93 2.32
C HIS A 46 5.15 7.69 3.32
N GLN A 47 4.69 6.44 3.46
CA GLN A 47 3.56 6.11 4.31
C GLN A 47 4.01 5.82 5.75
N PRO A 48 3.54 6.58 6.77
CA PRO A 48 3.97 6.37 8.16
C PRO A 48 3.76 4.95 8.69
N MET A 49 2.69 4.28 8.24
CA MET A 49 2.43 2.89 8.60
C MET A 49 3.47 1.93 8.03
N ALA A 50 3.89 2.13 6.77
CA ALA A 50 4.94 1.33 6.15
C ALA A 50 6.29 1.54 6.88
N ILE A 51 6.61 2.80 7.21
CA ILE A 51 7.79 3.14 8.02
C ILE A 51 7.74 2.41 9.37
N ALA A 52 6.61 2.46 10.08
CA ALA A 52 6.46 1.82 11.39
C ALA A 52 6.67 0.29 11.33
N GLN A 53 6.32 -0.37 10.22
CA GLN A 53 6.50 -1.82 10.06
C GLN A 53 7.94 -2.22 9.69
N VAL A 54 8.67 -1.37 8.97
CA VAL A 54 10.05 -1.64 8.53
C VAL A 54 11.11 -1.11 9.48
N LEU A 55 10.79 -0.10 10.29
CA LEU A 55 11.76 0.50 11.22
C LEU A 55 12.33 -0.51 12.23
N PRO A 56 11.54 -1.39 12.90
CA PRO A 56 12.09 -2.34 13.86
C PRO A 56 13.24 -3.20 13.31
N PRO A 57 13.09 -3.95 12.18
CA PRO A 57 14.21 -4.74 11.65
C PRO A 57 15.38 -3.87 11.16
N LEU A 58 15.13 -2.65 10.66
CA LEU A 58 16.21 -1.72 10.26
C LEU A 58 17.10 -1.32 11.44
N VAL A 59 16.56 -1.26 12.66
CA VAL A 59 17.32 -0.99 13.90
C VAL A 59 17.68 -2.25 14.67
N GLY A 60 17.60 -3.44 14.04
CA GLY A 60 17.94 -4.73 14.66
C GLY A 60 17.00 -5.15 15.80
N ARG A 61 15.74 -4.71 15.75
CA ARG A 61 14.69 -5.00 16.73
C ARG A 61 13.56 -5.82 16.11
N SER A 62 12.83 -6.50 16.98
CA SER A 62 11.58 -7.17 16.64
C SER A 62 10.54 -6.90 17.72
N TYR A 63 9.26 -7.10 17.41
CA TYR A 63 8.18 -6.94 18.39
C TYR A 63 8.33 -7.83 19.63
N LEU A 64 9.06 -8.95 19.55
CA LEU A 64 9.39 -9.79 20.71
C LEU A 64 10.22 -9.05 21.78
N LYS A 65 10.87 -7.94 21.41
CA LYS A 65 11.69 -7.11 22.32
C LYS A 65 10.94 -5.87 22.84
N ALA A 66 9.66 -5.69 22.51
CA ALA A 66 8.88 -4.50 22.86
C ALA A 66 8.69 -4.29 24.38
N GLY A 67 8.76 -5.36 25.19
CA GLY A 67 8.64 -5.28 26.65
C GLY A 67 9.91 -4.83 27.40
N ARG A 68 11.02 -4.53 26.71
CA ARG A 68 12.34 -4.21 27.32
C ARG A 68 12.83 -2.79 26.98
N TRP A 69 12.02 -1.76 27.23
CA TRP A 69 12.39 -0.37 26.86
C TRP A 69 12.63 0.56 28.05
N GLY A 70 13.72 1.34 27.92
CA GLY A 70 13.94 2.61 28.61
C GLY A 70 13.80 3.76 27.61
N CYS A 71 13.10 4.82 27.99
CA CYS A 71 12.79 5.94 27.11
C CYS A 71 14.00 6.87 26.93
N ALA A 72 14.50 7.02 25.70
CA ALA A 72 15.36 8.13 25.31
C ALA A 72 14.82 8.72 24.00
N ALA A 73 14.51 10.02 24.00
CA ALA A 73 13.89 10.72 22.88
C ALA A 73 14.93 11.54 22.10
N THR A 74 14.90 11.46 20.78
CA THR A 74 15.55 12.42 19.87
C THR A 74 14.60 12.73 18.73
N SER A 75 14.43 14.03 18.47
CA SER A 75 13.48 14.59 17.48
C SER A 75 14.26 15.37 16.42
N GLY A 76 13.93 15.13 15.15
CA GLY A 76 14.36 15.95 14.02
C GLY A 76 13.46 15.71 12.82
N MET A 77 12.94 16.78 12.21
CA MET A 77 12.18 16.75 10.96
C MET A 77 12.77 17.76 9.97
N ALA A 78 12.83 17.37 8.70
CA ALA A 78 13.19 18.23 7.58
C ALA A 78 11.98 18.46 6.66
N PRO A 79 11.85 19.64 6.02
CA PRO A 79 10.76 19.91 5.07
C PRO A 79 11.10 19.44 3.65
N ARG A 80 10.07 19.05 2.88
CA ARG A 80 10.13 18.75 1.43
C ARG A 80 9.50 19.89 0.62
N GLN A 81 10.07 20.21 -0.54
CA GLN A 81 9.55 21.16 -1.53
C GLN A 81 8.96 20.42 -2.75
N GLN A 82 7.96 21.01 -3.43
CA GLN A 82 7.32 20.47 -4.63
C GLN A 82 7.65 21.32 -5.87
N LEU A 83 7.82 20.66 -7.02
CA LEU A 83 8.03 21.22 -8.36
C LEU A 83 6.71 21.23 -9.15
N PRO A 84 6.55 22.06 -10.19
CA PRO A 84 5.35 22.08 -11.02
C PRO A 84 5.31 20.89 -12.00
N LEU A 85 4.15 20.23 -12.12
CA LEU A 85 3.95 19.06 -12.97
C LEU A 85 2.94 19.31 -14.10
N SER A 86 3.18 18.68 -15.26
CA SER A 86 2.25 18.63 -16.39
C SER A 86 1.07 17.69 -16.11
N PRO A 87 -0.12 17.95 -16.68
CA PRO A 87 -1.24 17.03 -16.54
C PRO A 87 -1.08 15.76 -17.38
N ILE A 88 -1.55 14.64 -16.84
CA ILE A 88 -1.64 13.33 -17.48
C ILE A 88 -3.11 12.92 -17.65
N THR A 89 -3.38 12.04 -18.62
CA THR A 89 -4.70 11.42 -18.80
C THR A 89 -4.64 9.95 -18.44
N VAL A 90 -5.53 9.53 -17.54
CA VAL A 90 -5.64 8.15 -17.05
C VAL A 90 -6.96 7.54 -17.52
N GLN A 91 -6.94 6.30 -18.00
CA GLN A 91 -8.16 5.53 -18.22
C GLN A 91 -8.60 4.88 -16.91
N PHE A 92 -9.74 5.32 -16.38
CA PHE A 92 -10.30 4.83 -15.14
C PHE A 92 -11.55 4.01 -15.39
N SER A 93 -11.54 2.74 -14.95
CA SER A 93 -12.67 1.83 -15.11
C SER A 93 -13.09 1.19 -13.79
N ILE A 94 -14.38 0.91 -13.66
CA ILE A 94 -14.97 0.16 -12.55
C ILE A 94 -15.71 -1.04 -13.11
N THR A 95 -15.46 -2.21 -12.53
CA THR A 95 -16.08 -3.46 -12.99
C THR A 95 -16.56 -4.28 -11.81
N ASN A 96 -17.76 -4.83 -11.92
CA ASN A 96 -18.27 -5.83 -11.02
C ASN A 96 -18.61 -7.09 -11.81
N THR A 97 -17.97 -8.20 -11.47
CA THR A 97 -18.19 -9.51 -12.11
C THR A 97 -18.89 -10.51 -11.19
N LEU A 98 -19.13 -10.17 -9.92
CA LEU A 98 -19.63 -11.12 -8.91
C LEU A 98 -21.15 -11.31 -8.97
N LYS A 99 -21.93 -10.22 -9.00
CA LYS A 99 -23.40 -10.23 -9.10
C LYS A 99 -23.88 -8.94 -9.74
N ASN A 100 -24.84 -9.00 -10.67
CA ASN A 100 -25.33 -7.84 -11.43
C ASN A 100 -24.16 -7.12 -12.13
N TYR A 101 -23.70 -7.74 -13.21
CA TYR A 101 -22.54 -7.28 -13.95
C TYR A 101 -22.68 -5.82 -14.36
N PHE A 102 -21.63 -5.03 -14.13
CA PHE A 102 -21.50 -3.71 -14.72
C PHE A 102 -20.03 -3.43 -15.04
N HIS A 103 -19.83 -2.62 -16.07
CA HIS A 103 -18.55 -2.09 -16.47
C HIS A 103 -18.72 -0.66 -16.96
N TYR A 104 -18.00 0.27 -16.35
CA TYR A 104 -17.98 1.68 -16.75
C TYR A 104 -16.54 2.15 -16.87
N SER A 105 -16.27 2.99 -17.86
CA SER A 105 -14.95 3.56 -18.11
C SER A 105 -15.04 5.04 -18.45
N THR A 106 -14.03 5.81 -18.07
CA THR A 106 -13.89 7.23 -18.41
C THR A 106 -12.42 7.62 -18.45
N SER A 107 -12.10 8.64 -19.26
CA SER A 107 -10.78 9.26 -19.26
C SER A 107 -10.77 10.42 -18.29
N VAL A 108 -9.75 10.48 -17.44
CA VAL A 108 -9.63 11.49 -16.37
C VAL A 108 -8.31 12.23 -16.55
N CYS A 109 -8.36 13.56 -16.62
CA CYS A 109 -7.18 14.42 -16.67
C CYS A 109 -6.81 14.92 -15.27
N VAL A 110 -5.58 14.68 -14.82
CA VAL A 110 -5.07 15.06 -13.48
C VAL A 110 -3.61 15.49 -13.56
N PRO A 111 -3.09 16.29 -12.61
CA PRO A 111 -1.63 16.50 -12.46
C PRO A 111 -0.86 15.19 -12.32
N ASP A 112 0.37 15.11 -12.85
CA ASP A 112 1.18 13.88 -12.86
C ASP A 112 1.48 13.28 -11.47
N ASP A 113 1.50 14.08 -10.40
CA ASP A 113 1.71 13.61 -9.02
C ASP A 113 0.40 13.20 -8.30
N SER A 114 -0.71 13.13 -9.04
CA SER A 114 -2.02 12.83 -8.46
C SER A 114 -2.15 11.37 -8.03
N THR A 115 -2.75 11.17 -6.86
CA THR A 115 -3.08 9.84 -6.37
C THR A 115 -4.31 9.25 -7.07
N LEU A 116 -4.47 7.93 -7.03
CA LEU A 116 -5.68 7.26 -7.53
C LEU A 116 -6.96 7.81 -6.87
N LEU A 117 -6.90 8.14 -5.58
CA LEU A 117 -8.03 8.78 -4.89
C LEU A 117 -8.42 10.13 -5.53
N HIS A 118 -7.45 10.89 -6.05
CA HIS A 118 -7.73 12.12 -6.80
C HIS A 118 -8.45 11.81 -8.12
N VAL A 119 -7.96 10.82 -8.89
CA VAL A 119 -8.61 10.35 -10.13
C VAL A 119 -10.07 9.95 -9.87
N MET A 120 -10.33 9.19 -8.80
CA MET A 120 -11.69 8.78 -8.41
C MET A 120 -12.58 9.98 -8.07
N LYS A 121 -12.04 11.02 -7.41
CA LYS A 121 -12.80 12.25 -7.10
C LYS A 121 -13.18 13.01 -8.36
N VAL A 122 -12.27 13.13 -9.33
CA VAL A 122 -12.55 13.81 -10.60
C VAL A 122 -13.62 13.03 -11.38
N ALA A 123 -13.46 11.71 -11.54
CA ALA A 123 -14.45 10.86 -12.22
C ALA A 123 -15.85 10.95 -11.57
N ARG A 124 -15.91 10.98 -10.23
CA ARG A 124 -17.16 11.18 -9.48
C ARG A 124 -17.78 12.55 -9.75
N ASN A 125 -16.97 13.61 -9.79
CA ASN A 125 -17.50 14.95 -10.01
C ASN A 125 -18.08 15.10 -11.43
N GLU A 126 -17.52 14.40 -12.42
CA GLU A 126 -18.04 14.39 -13.78
C GLU A 126 -19.30 13.53 -13.94
N LYS A 127 -19.31 12.32 -13.36
CA LYS A 127 -20.44 11.38 -13.46
C LYS A 127 -20.77 10.79 -12.08
N PRO A 128 -21.45 11.56 -11.21
CA PRO A 128 -21.66 11.18 -9.81
C PRO A 128 -22.50 9.91 -9.67
N ASP A 129 -23.47 9.67 -10.55
CA ASP A 129 -24.33 8.49 -10.49
C ASP A 129 -23.56 7.19 -10.76
N ILE A 130 -22.50 7.27 -11.58
CA ILE A 130 -21.69 6.12 -11.98
C ILE A 130 -20.51 5.92 -11.04
N PHE A 131 -19.70 6.97 -10.84
CA PHE A 131 -18.43 6.88 -10.11
C PHE A 131 -18.53 7.32 -8.64
N CYS A 132 -19.73 7.35 -8.05
CA CYS A 132 -19.87 7.56 -6.61
C CYS A 132 -19.11 6.48 -5.82
N PHE A 133 -18.45 6.90 -4.75
CA PHE A 133 -17.74 6.00 -3.86
C PHE A 133 -17.75 6.49 -2.42
N LYS A 134 -17.53 5.57 -1.48
CA LYS A 134 -17.41 5.86 -0.04
C LYS A 134 -16.05 5.39 0.47
N THR A 135 -15.50 6.12 1.44
CA THR A 135 -14.22 5.78 2.08
C THR A 135 -14.34 5.70 3.60
N LYS A 136 -13.43 4.97 4.22
CA LYS A 136 -13.20 4.94 5.67
C LYS A 136 -11.73 5.22 5.94
N ARG A 137 -11.41 5.91 7.04
CA ARG A 137 -10.02 6.06 7.50
C ARG A 137 -9.55 4.80 8.22
N SER A 138 -8.44 4.21 7.76
CA SER A 138 -7.78 3.05 8.38
C SER A 138 -6.29 3.01 8.04
N GLY A 139 -5.49 3.93 8.60
CA GLY A 139 -4.08 4.11 8.20
C GLY A 139 -3.88 4.79 6.84
N GLY A 140 -4.95 4.92 6.06
CA GLY A 140 -5.06 5.62 4.79
C GLY A 140 -6.55 5.71 4.39
N ALA A 141 -6.84 6.19 3.18
CA ALA A 141 -8.19 6.17 2.63
C ALA A 141 -8.53 4.77 2.13
N PHE A 142 -9.47 4.09 2.78
CA PHE A 142 -9.92 2.76 2.38
C PHE A 142 -11.27 2.85 1.68
N VAL A 143 -11.35 2.48 0.40
CA VAL A 143 -12.59 2.51 -0.38
C VAL A 143 -13.49 1.35 0.03
N THR A 144 -14.70 1.67 0.52
CA THR A 144 -15.66 0.68 1.03
C THR A 144 -16.79 0.37 0.06
N SER A 145 -17.09 1.31 -0.86
CA SER A 145 -18.17 1.16 -1.82
C SER A 145 -17.89 1.96 -3.09
N ILE A 146 -18.30 1.44 -4.24
CA ILE A 146 -18.28 2.09 -5.55
C ILE A 146 -19.63 1.81 -6.23
N HIS A 147 -20.22 2.80 -6.88
CA HIS A 147 -21.52 2.70 -7.58
C HIS A 147 -22.62 2.08 -6.69
N GLY A 148 -22.71 2.55 -5.44
CA GLY A 148 -23.66 2.04 -4.45
C GLY A 148 -23.40 0.62 -3.92
N LEU A 149 -22.45 -0.14 -4.49
CA LEU A 149 -22.14 -1.50 -4.08
C LEU A 149 -20.99 -1.50 -3.06
N ALA A 150 -21.26 -2.03 -1.86
CA ALA A 150 -20.28 -2.09 -0.77
C ALA A 150 -19.62 -3.47 -0.66
N GLY A 151 -18.36 -3.48 -0.23
CA GLY A 151 -17.70 -4.70 0.23
C GLY A 151 -18.40 -5.30 1.45
N ASN A 152 -18.30 -6.61 1.62
CA ASN A 152 -18.96 -7.33 2.70
C ASN A 152 -17.99 -8.29 3.39
N LYS A 153 -17.75 -8.07 4.69
CA LYS A 153 -16.81 -8.85 5.49
C LYS A 153 -17.23 -10.32 5.61
N THR A 154 -18.52 -10.59 5.82
CA THR A 154 -19.05 -11.96 5.95
C THR A 154 -18.94 -12.75 4.66
N LYS A 155 -19.18 -12.09 3.52
CA LYS A 155 -19.06 -12.68 2.17
C LYS A 155 -17.65 -12.59 1.59
N LYS A 156 -16.70 -12.01 2.32
CA LYS A 156 -15.30 -11.77 1.91
C LYS A 156 -15.18 -11.02 0.57
N THR A 157 -16.07 -10.06 0.31
CA THR A 157 -16.02 -9.22 -0.91
C THR A 157 -15.45 -7.85 -0.59
N TYR A 158 -14.62 -7.32 -1.49
CA TYR A 158 -13.98 -6.01 -1.37
C TYR A 158 -13.68 -5.43 -2.76
N TRP A 159 -13.35 -4.14 -2.79
CA TRP A 159 -12.91 -3.47 -4.00
C TRP A 159 -11.40 -3.61 -4.17
N GLN A 160 -10.98 -4.22 -5.28
CA GLN A 160 -9.57 -4.40 -5.62
C GLN A 160 -9.19 -3.44 -6.73
N PHE A 161 -8.04 -2.78 -6.59
CA PHE A 161 -7.53 -1.81 -7.55
C PHE A 161 -6.37 -2.39 -8.34
N PHE A 162 -6.34 -2.07 -9.63
CA PHE A 162 -5.35 -2.55 -10.58
C PHE A 162 -4.78 -1.39 -11.37
N SER A 163 -3.48 -1.47 -11.68
CA SER A 163 -2.91 -0.77 -12.83
C SER A 163 -2.86 -1.78 -13.98
N CYS A 164 -3.74 -1.59 -14.96
CA CYS A 164 -4.01 -2.56 -16.01
C CYS A 164 -4.38 -3.95 -15.43
N TRP A 165 -3.43 -4.88 -15.41
CA TRP A 165 -3.62 -6.27 -14.96
C TRP A 165 -2.94 -6.55 -13.62
N SER A 166 -2.16 -5.60 -13.09
CA SER A 166 -1.38 -5.79 -11.86
C SER A 166 -2.09 -5.15 -10.66
N PRO A 167 -2.34 -5.90 -9.58
CA PRO A 167 -2.97 -5.34 -8.39
C PRO A 167 -2.04 -4.30 -7.76
N LEU A 168 -2.63 -3.17 -7.35
CA LEU A 168 -1.89 -2.12 -6.66
C LEU A 168 -1.44 -2.61 -5.27
N GLN A 169 -0.25 -2.17 -4.88
CA GLN A 169 0.32 -2.48 -3.56
C GLN A 169 0.05 -1.37 -2.52
N GLU A 170 -0.46 -0.23 -2.99
CA GLU A 170 -0.80 0.96 -2.21
C GLU A 170 -2.27 1.33 -2.43
N GLY A 171 -2.84 2.08 -1.48
CA GLY A 171 -4.21 2.60 -1.51
C GLY A 171 -4.29 4.09 -1.77
#